data_AF-A0A661BQB5-F1
#
_entry.id   AF-A0A661BQB5-F1
#
_cell.length_a   1.000
_cell.length_b   1.000
_cell.length_c   1.000
_cell.angle_alpha   90.00
_cell.angle_beta   90.00
_cell.angle_gamma   90.00
#
_symmetry.space_group_name_H-M   'P 1'
#
loop_
_entity.id
_entity.type
_entity.pdbx_description
1 polymer ?
#
loop_
_entity_poly.entity_id
_entity_poly.type
_entity_poly.pdbx_seq_one_letter_code
_entity_poly.pdbx_strand_id
1 'polypeptide(L)' 'KGLLFVGIDVIGDYLTEINVTSPTCIRELDTIYNLDIAGDFMDAIEQKLATA' A
#
# COMPACT_ATOMS: atom_id res chain seq x y z
N LYS A 1 9.94 4.18 13.59
CA LYS A 1 9.99 3.32 12.38
C LYS A 1 8.82 3.72 11.49
N GLY A 2 9.05 4.09 10.22
CA GLY A 2 7.98 4.49 9.31
C GLY A 2 7.42 3.29 8.54
N LEU A 3 6.10 3.18 8.44
CA LEU A 3 5.39 2.20 7.63
C LEU A 3 5.34 2.73 6.18
N LEU A 4 5.92 2.00 5.24
CA LEU A 4 5.92 2.38 3.81
C LEU A 4 4.73 1.80 3.04
N PHE A 5 4.23 0.65 3.49
CA PHE A 5 3.16 -0.07 2.82
C PHE A 5 2.27 -0.76 3.85
N VAL A 6 0.97 -0.51 3.80
CA VAL A 6 -0.02 -0.95 4.78
C VAL A 6 -1.33 -1.23 4.06
N GLY A 7 -1.96 -2.36 4.39
CA GLY A 7 -3.33 -2.66 3.99
C GLY A 7 -4.30 -2.22 5.08
N ILE A 8 -5.43 -1.63 4.68
CA ILE A 8 -6.45 -1.13 5.59
C ILE A 8 -7.76 -1.83 5.26
N ASP A 9 -8.33 -2.50 6.25
CA ASP A 9 -9.58 -3.25 6.09
C ASP A 9 -10.71 -2.45 6.72
N VAL A 10 -11.71 -2.09 5.90
CA VAL A 10 -12.84 -1.26 6.30
C VAL A 10 -14.15 -1.98 5.98
N ILE A 11 -15.07 -2.02 6.96
CA ILE A 11 -16.44 -2.53 6.79
C ILE A 11 -17.41 -1.41 7.18
N GLY A 12 -18.15 -0.89 6.20
CA GLY A 12 -18.98 0.30 6.39
C GLY A 12 -18.11 1.50 6.76
N ASP A 13 -18.41 2.14 7.88
CA ASP A 13 -17.65 3.29 8.40
C ASP A 13 -16.57 2.91 9.44
N TYR A 14 -16.33 1.60 9.64
CA TYR A 14 -15.43 1.10 10.69
C TYR A 14 -14.14 0.52 10.11
N LEU A 15 -13.01 0.98 10.65
CA LEU A 15 -11.70 0.36 10.46
C LEU A 15 -11.61 -0.90 11.33
N THR A 16 -11.42 -2.06 10.71
CA THR A 16 -11.40 -3.34 11.43
C THR A 16 -10.00 -3.89 11.62
N GLU A 17 -9.09 -3.67 10.67
CA GLU A 17 -7.72 -4.21 10.71
C GLU A 17 -6.71 -3.30 10.00
N ILE A 18 -5.46 -3.32 10.47
CA ILE A 18 -4.32 -2.68 9.83
C ILE A 18 -3.24 -3.74 9.57
N ASN A 19 -3.07 -4.12 8.31
CA ASN A 19 -2.12 -5.13 7.85
C ASN A 19 -0.76 -4.50 7.51
N VAL A 20 0.22 -4.63 8.42
CA VAL A 20 1.55 -4.00 8.29
C VAL A 20 2.67 -4.94 7.85
N THR A 21 2.44 -6.26 7.86
CA THR A 21 3.50 -7.25 7.60
C THR A 21 3.59 -7.63 6.13
N SER A 22 2.47 -8.05 5.54
CA SER A 22 2.40 -8.47 4.13
C SER A 22 1.01 -8.20 3.53
N PRO A 23 0.57 -6.93 3.48
CA PRO A 23 -0.68 -6.58 2.81
C PRO A 23 -0.66 -6.98 1.32
N THR A 24 -1.82 -7.39 0.80
CA THR A 24 -1.98 -8.03 -0.52
C THR A 24 -3.03 -7.28 -1.37
N CYS A 25 -3.63 -7.94 -2.37
CA CYS A 25 -4.68 -7.43 -3.27
C CYS A 25 -4.25 -6.37 -4.30
N ILE A 26 -2.94 -6.16 -4.47
CA ILE A 26 -2.41 -5.17 -5.42
C ILE A 26 -2.85 -5.48 -6.86
N ARG A 27 -2.71 -6.73 -7.30
CA ARG A 27 -2.96 -7.10 -8.72
C ARG A 27 -4.43 -6.94 -9.11
N GLU A 28 -5.31 -7.27 -8.16
CA GLU A 28 -6.75 -7.13 -8.30
C GLU A 28 -7.13 -5.65 -8.45
N LEU A 29 -6.60 -4.78 -7.58
CA LEU A 29 -6.85 -3.34 -7.63
C LEU A 29 -6.27 -2.69 -8.90
N ASP A 30 -5.04 -3.04 -9.26
CA ASP A 30 -4.40 -2.56 -10.51
C ASP A 30 -5.28 -2.88 -11.72
N THR A 31 -5.86 -4.08 -11.76
CA THR A 31 -6.73 -4.51 -12.88
C THR A 31 -8.09 -3.79 -12.87
N ILE A 32 -8.74 -3.68 -11.71
CA ILE A 32 -10.09 -3.12 -11.60
C ILE A 32 -10.08 -1.60 -11.85
N TYR A 33 -9.05 -0.92 -11.36
CA TYR A 33 -8.97 0.54 -11.37
C TYR A 33 -7.92 1.10 -12.33
N ASN A 34 -7.22 0.23 -13.08
CA ASN A 34 -6.14 0.61 -13.99
C ASN A 34 -5.06 1.45 -13.29
N LEU A 35 -4.55 0.91 -12.18
CA LEU A 35 -3.51 1.52 -11.34
C LEU A 35 -2.14 0.86 -11.57
N ASP A 36 -1.09 1.48 -11.03
CA ASP A 36 0.26 0.94 -10.91
C ASP A 36 0.77 1.09 -9.47
N ILE A 37 0.13 0.38 -8.54
CA ILE A 37 0.47 0.48 -7.11
C ILE A 37 1.90 -0.01 -6.84
N ALA A 38 2.39 -0.96 -7.63
CA ALA A 38 3.77 -1.45 -7.52
C ALA A 38 4.78 -0.37 -7.91
N GLY A 39 4.53 0.39 -8.99
CA GLY A 39 5.31 1.56 -9.37
C GLY A 39 5.32 2.62 -8.27
N ASP A 40 4.14 3.01 -7.78
CA ASP A 40 4.01 3.99 -6.69
C ASP A 40 4.81 3.59 -5.43
N PHE A 41 4.79 2.30 -5.09
CA PHE A 41 5.55 1.78 -3.95
C PHE A 41 7.06 1.84 -4.17
N MET A 42 7.54 1.51 -5.38
CA MET A 42 8.96 1.60 -5.72
C MET A 42 9.43 3.06 -5.70
N ASP A 43 8.64 3.99 -6.23
CA ASP A 43 8.91 5.43 -6.17
C ASP A 43 9.03 5.92 -4.72
N ALA A 44 8.15 5.46 -3.83
CA ALA A 44 8.20 5.80 -2.41
C ALA A 44 9.47 5.24 -1.73
N ILE A 45 9.93 4.04 -2.12
CA ILE A 45 11.20 3.48 -1.64
C ILE A 45 12.38 4.33 -2.12
N GLU A 46 12.43 4.66 -3.40
CA GLU A 46 13.50 5.47 -4.00
C GLU A 46 13.61 6.84 -3.33
N GLN A 47 12.48 7.53 -3.15
CA GLN A 47 12.43 8.82 -2.46
C GLN A 47 12.96 8.71 -1.03
N LYS A 48 12.55 7.68 -0.28
CA LYS A 48 13.03 7.48 1.07
C LYS A 48 14.54 7.25 1.12
N LEU A 49 15.08 6.46 0.20
CA LEU A 49 16.51 6.20 0.10
C LEU A 49 17.29 7.46 -0.31
N ALA A 50 16.72 8.33 -1.14
CA ALA A 50 17.35 9.60 -1.54
C ALA A 50 17.40 10.63 -0.41
N THR A 51 16.48 10.55 0.55
CA THR A 51 16.40 11.47 1.72
C THR A 51 17.11 10.95 2.98
N ALA A 52 17.67 9.74 2.93
CA ALA A 52 18.39 9.10 4.04
C ALA A 52 19.89 9.41 3.97
#